data_AF-A0A068NMU2-F1
#
_entry.id   AF-A0A068NMU2-F1
#
_cell.length_a   1.000
_cell.length_b   1.000
_cell.length_c   1.000
_cell.angle_alpha   90.00
_cell.angle_beta   90.00
_cell.angle_gamma   90.00
#
_symmetry.space_group_name_H-M   'P 1'
#
loop_
_entity.id
_entity.type
_entity.pdbx_description
1 polymer ?
#
loop_
_entity_poly.entity_id
_entity_poly.type
_entity_poly.pdbx_seq_one_letter_code
_entity_poly.pdbx_strand_id
1 'polypeptide(L)' 'MEGFLQRAADGSAKGITRWYAVSHAAQCGRCGRFLDRLTETIDQLRESKEGVPDPEVTERLATGAWREEA' A
#
# COMPACT_ATOMS: atom_id res chain seq x y z
N MET A 1 -7.56 -10.93 14.26
CA MET A 1 -6.34 -10.11 14.01
C MET A 1 -5.94 -10.11 12.54
N GLU A 2 -5.91 -11.27 11.90
CA GLU A 2 -5.48 -11.44 10.50
C GLU A 2 -6.09 -10.44 9.51
N GLY A 3 -7.42 -10.29 9.48
CA GLY A 3 -8.07 -9.33 8.58
C GLY A 3 -7.69 -7.85 8.82
N PHE A 4 -7.32 -7.47 10.05
CA PHE A 4 -6.82 -6.13 10.32
C PHE A 4 -5.39 -5.94 9.79
N LEU A 5 -4.55 -6.96 9.86
CA LEU A 5 -3.17 -6.93 9.34
C LEU A 5 -3.18 -6.94 7.81
N GLN A 6 -4.05 -7.73 7.19
CA GLN A 6 -4.25 -7.73 5.73
C GLN A 6 -4.62 -6.35 5.21
N ARG A 7 -5.64 -5.73 5.82
CA ARG A 7 -6.07 -4.37 5.46
C ARG A 7 -5.03 -3.30 5.77
N ALA A 8 -4.19 -3.51 6.79
CA ALA A 8 -3.08 -2.61 7.09
C ALA A 8 -1.98 -2.73 6.03
N ALA A 9 -1.69 -3.95 5.55
CA ALA A 9 -0.67 -4.21 4.55
C ALA A 9 -1.07 -3.72 3.14
N ASP A 10 -2.32 -3.93 2.72
CA ASP A 10 -2.81 -3.49 1.40
C ASP A 10 -3.16 -1.98 1.35
N GLY A 11 -3.17 -1.30 2.50
CA GLY A 11 -3.46 0.14 2.61
C GLY A 11 -4.96 0.48 2.69
N SER A 12 -5.86 -0.51 2.72
CA SER A 12 -7.31 -0.31 2.83
C SER A 12 -7.80 0.02 4.25
N ALA A 13 -6.97 -0.22 5.27
CA ALA A 13 -7.23 0.24 6.63
C ALA A 13 -6.90 1.74 6.77
N LYS A 14 -7.85 2.51 7.32
CA LYS A 14 -7.71 3.95 7.56
C LYS A 14 -7.91 4.29 9.04
N GLY A 15 -7.42 5.46 9.44
CA GLY A 15 -7.64 6.04 10.77
C GLY A 15 -7.27 5.09 11.91
N ILE A 16 -8.17 5.00 12.90
CA ILE A 16 -7.95 4.23 14.13
C ILE A 16 -7.69 2.74 13.89
N THR A 17 -8.32 2.16 12.86
CA THR A 17 -8.18 0.74 12.53
C THR A 17 -6.76 0.41 12.09
N ARG A 18 -6.16 1.27 11.25
CA ARG A 18 -4.76 1.13 10.84
C ARG A 18 -3.84 1.29 12.04
N TRP A 19 -4.07 2.33 12.84
CA TRP A 19 -3.27 2.60 14.03
C TRP A 19 -3.27 1.43 15.02
N TYR A 20 -4.44 0.85 15.30
CA TYR A 20 -4.59 -0.31 16.17
C TYR A 20 -3.82 -1.53 15.64
N ALA A 21 -3.97 -1.84 14.35
CA ALA A 21 -3.33 -3.01 13.74
C ALA A 21 -1.80 -2.92 13.80
N VAL A 22 -1.25 -1.76 13.46
CA VAL A 22 0.21 -1.51 13.51
C VAL A 22 0.73 -1.52 14.95
N SER A 23 0.01 -0.88 15.88
CA SER A 23 0.41 -0.84 17.29
C SER A 23 0.45 -2.22 17.92
N HIS A 24 -0.54 -3.08 17.62
CA HIS A 24 -0.54 -4.47 18.06
C HIS A 24 0.62 -5.26 17.45
N ALA A 25 0.88 -5.11 16.15
CA ALA A 25 1.96 -5.81 15.45
C ALA A 25 3.34 -5.45 16.03
N ALA A 26 3.55 -4.19 16.44
CA ALA A 26 4.78 -3.74 17.08
C ALA A 26 5.07 -4.43 18.42
N GLN A 27 4.02 -4.81 19.16
CA GLN A 27 4.15 -5.46 20.48
C GLN A 27 4.09 -6.99 20.39
N CYS A 28 3.43 -7.54 19.37
CA CYS A 28 3.28 -8.98 19.17
C CYS A 28 4.20 -9.47 18.04
N GLY A 29 5.33 -10.10 18.39
CA GLY A 29 6.32 -10.57 17.41
C GLY A 29 5.80 -11.62 16.40
N ARG A 30 4.67 -12.30 16.65
CA ARG A 30 4.00 -13.14 15.65
C ARG A 30 3.27 -12.28 14.62
N CYS A 31 2.49 -11.30 15.08
CA CYS A 31 1.73 -10.40 14.21
C CYS A 31 2.64 -9.43 13.45
N GLY A 32 3.75 -8.98 14.06
CA GLY A 32 4.79 -8.20 13.39
C GLY A 32 5.37 -8.95 12.19
N ARG A 33 5.92 -10.15 12.41
CA ARG A 33 6.47 -11.00 11.33
C ARG A 33 5.45 -11.34 10.24
N PHE A 34 4.18 -11.52 10.60
CA PHE A 34 3.12 -11.73 9.63
C PHE A 34 2.87 -10.49 8.77
N LEU A 35 2.79 -9.31 9.40
CA LEU A 35 2.60 -8.04 8.71
C LEU A 35 3.77 -7.75 7.77
N ASP A 36 5.01 -7.90 8.24
CA ASP A 36 6.22 -7.65 7.46
C ASP A 36 6.25 -8.49 6.17
N ARG A 37 6.03 -9.81 6.30
CA ARG A 37 5.99 -10.74 5.15
C ARG A 37 4.88 -10.40 4.17
N LEU A 38 3.71 -10.00 4.69
CA LEU A 38 2.57 -9.66 3.85
C LEU A 38 2.83 -8.37 3.07
N THR A 39 3.41 -7.36 3.72
CA THR A 39 3.83 -6.12 3.07
C THR A 39 4.88 -6.38 2.00
N GLU A 40 5.91 -7.17 2.30
CA GLU A 40 6.94 -7.56 1.34
C GLU A 40 6.34 -8.28 0.11
N THR A 41 5.41 -9.21 0.32
CA THR A 41 4.73 -9.92 -0.77
C THR A 41 3.94 -8.96 -1.65
N ILE A 42 3.22 -8.01 -1.05
CA ILE A 42 2.44 -7.01 -1.80
C ILE A 42 3.36 -6.09 -2.61
N ASP A 43 4.49 -5.69 -2.05
CA ASP A 43 5.45 -4.83 -2.75
C ASP A 43 6.10 -5.57 -3.93
N GLN A 44 6.48 -6.85 -3.76
CA GLN A 44 6.94 -7.69 -4.87
C GLN A 44 5.88 -7.81 -5.97
N LEU A 45 4.61 -7.97 -5.61
CA LEU A 45 3.52 -8.02 -6.60
C LEU A 45 3.35 -6.68 -7.33
N ARG A 46 3.54 -5.55 -6.64
CA ARG A 46 3.50 -4.22 -7.25
C ARG A 46 4.67 -4.01 -8.21
N GLU A 47 5.86 -4.43 -7.84
CA GLU A 47 7.07 -4.36 -8.68
C GLU A 47 6.98 -5.28 -9.89
N SER A 48 6.43 -6.48 -9.72
CA SER A 48 6.19 -7.44 -10.81
C SER A 48 5.14 -6.98 -11.81
N LYS A 49 4.37 -5.94 -11.47
CA LYS A 49 3.39 -5.34 -12.38
C LYS A 49 4.15 -4.54 -13.44
N GLU A 50 4.77 -5.26 -14.37
CA GLU A 50 5.32 -4.71 -15.60
C GLU A 50 4.17 -4.17 -16.45
N GLY A 51 3.97 -2.86 -16.37
CA GLY A 51 3.27 -2.10 -17.38
C GLY A 51 4.09 -0.86 -17.60
N VAL A 52 4.65 -0.71 -18.82
CA VAL A 52 5.16 0.59 -19.26
C VAL A 52 4.00 1.57 -19.07
N PRO A 53 4.12 2.59 -18.19
CA PRO A 53 3.04 3.54 -18.01
C PRO A 53 2.77 4.17 -19.37
N ASP A 54 1.48 4.32 -19.68
CA ASP A 54 1.06 4.88 -20.97
C ASP A 54 1.81 6.22 -21.21
N PRO A 55 2.48 6.40 -22.35
CA PRO A 55 3.26 7.60 -22.62
C PRO A 55 2.43 8.89 -22.49
N GLU A 56 1.16 8.85 -22.90
CA GLU A 56 0.24 9.99 -22.79
C GLU A 56 -0.06 10.30 -21.33
N VAL A 57 -0.30 9.27 -20.51
CA VAL A 57 -0.51 9.44 -19.06
C VAL A 57 0.75 9.99 -18.39
N THR A 58 1.93 9.52 -18.82
CA THR A 58 3.21 9.96 -18.29
C THR A 58 3.50 11.42 -18.65
N GLU A 59 3.23 11.83 -19.89
CA GLU A 59 3.38 13.21 -20.36
C GLU A 59 2.39 14.15 -19.67
N ARG A 60 1.12 13.73 -19.54
CA ARG A 60 0.11 14.47 -18.76
C ARG A 60 0.63 14.68 -17.35
N LEU A 61 1.13 13.62 -16.68
CA LEU A 61 1.74 13.65 -15.34
C LEU A 61 3.06 14.43 -15.22
N ALA A 62 3.76 14.70 -16.32
CA ALA A 62 4.95 15.55 -16.31
C ALA A 62 4.63 17.04 -16.47
N THR A 63 3.61 17.37 -17.26
CA THR A 63 3.31 18.74 -17.70
C THR A 63 2.35 19.51 -16.79
N GLY A 64 1.70 18.84 -15.84
CA GLY A 64 0.73 19.47 -14.94
C GLY A 64 -0.67 19.59 -15.52
N ALA A 65 -0.91 19.04 -16.73
CA ALA A 65 -2.17 19.15 -17.48
C ALA A 65 -3.39 18.54 -16.74
N TRP A 66 -3.20 17.80 -15.65
CA TRP A 66 -4.28 17.31 -14.79
C TRP A 66 -4.84 18.36 -13.82
N ARG A 67 -4.24 19.55 -13.73
CA ARG A 67 -4.66 20.62 -12.82
C ARG A 67 -5.66 21.60 -13.43
N GLU A 68 -5.80 21.60 -14.76
CA GLU A 68 -6.60 22.57 -15.51
C GLU A 68 -8.07 22.14 -15.69
N GLU A 69 -8.40 20.90 -15.31
CA GLU A 69 -9.73 20.30 -15.43
C GLU A 69 -10.54 20.30 -14.10
N ALA A 70 -10.08 21.03 -13.06
CA ALA A 70 -10.70 21.11 -11.73
C ALA A 70 -11.16 22.53 -11.38
#